data_AF-A0A819QAB5-F1
#
_entry.id   AF-A0A819QAB5-F1
#
_cell.length_a   1.000
_cell.length_b   1.000
_cell.length_c   1.000
_cell.angle_alpha   90.00
_cell.angle_beta   90.00
_cell.angle_gamma   90.00
#
_symmetry.space_group_name_H-M   'P 1'
#
loop_
_entity.id
_entity.type
_entity.pdbx_description
1 polymer ?
#
loop_
_entity_poly.entity_id
_entity_poly.type
_entity_poly.pdbx_seq_one_letter_code
_entity_poly.pdbx_strand_id
1 'polypeptide(L)' 'MDTGIHRLIKFQRDHQHTPCLNIKYDDLLAQPIDTIRRIYDYYGLAWSEEFETAMVAWLRDNPQGKQG' A
#
# COMPACT_ATOMS: atom_id res chain seq x y z
N MET A 1 24.66 -13.48 1.40
CA MET A 1 23.35 -14.12 1.68
C MET A 1 22.29 -13.40 0.88
N ASP A 2 21.51 -14.12 0.08
CA ASP A 2 20.44 -13.53 -0.72
C ASP A 2 19.17 -13.46 0.16
N THR A 3 18.78 -12.25 0.55
CA THR A 3 17.60 -12.03 1.41
C THR A 3 16.36 -11.88 0.52
N GLY A 4 15.16 -12.06 1.10
CA GLY A 4 13.91 -11.81 0.36
C GLY A 4 13.87 -10.42 -0.31
N ILE A 5 14.41 -9.41 0.36
CA ILE A 5 14.49 -8.03 -0.14
C ILE A 5 15.42 -7.92 -1.35
N HIS A 6 16.59 -8.56 -1.33
CA HIS A 6 17.53 -8.53 -2.47
C HIS A 6 16.91 -9.12 -3.74
N ARG A 7 16.12 -10.19 -3.62
CA ARG A 7 15.39 -10.77 -4.76
C ARG A 7 14.31 -9.83 -5.30
N LEU A 8 13.55 -9.15 -4.44
CA LEU A 8 12.55 -8.16 -4.84
C LEU A 8 13.19 -6.96 -5.57
N ILE A 9 14.31 -6.44 -5.04
CA ILE A 9 15.05 -5.33 -5.66
C ILE A 9 15.58 -5.75 -7.04
N LYS A 10 16.15 -6.96 -7.14
CA LYS A 10 16.63 -7.50 -8.42
C LYS A 10 15.48 -7.63 -9.43
N PHE A 11 14.35 -8.18 -9.02
CA PHE A 11 13.18 -8.31 -9.88
C PHE A 11 12.73 -6.96 -10.44
N GLN A 12 12.56 -5.94 -9.58
CA GLN A 12 12.15 -4.59 -10.01
C GLN A 12 13.15 -3.97 -11.00
N ARG A 13 14.45 -4.15 -10.78
CA ARG A 13 15.51 -3.64 -11.67
C ARG A 13 15.48 -4.31 -13.05
N ASP A 14 15.29 -5.63 -13.07
CA ASP A 14 15.33 -6.43 -14.30
C ASP A 14 14.01 -6.31 -15.10
N HIS A 15 12.91 -5.91 -14.45
CA HIS A 15 11.56 -5.81 -15.04
C HIS A 15 11.00 -4.39 -14.93
N GLN A 16 11.69 -3.43 -15.54
CA GLN A 16 11.31 -2.00 -15.46
C GLN A 16 9.92 -1.70 -16.06
N HIS A 17 9.41 -2.57 -16.94
CA HIS A 17 8.07 -2.44 -17.53
C HIS A 17 6.97 -3.09 -16.68
N THR A 18 7.32 -3.80 -15.60
CA THR A 18 6.34 -4.38 -14.68
C THR A 18 6.02 -3.36 -13.58
N PRO A 19 4.76 -2.90 -13.46
CA PRO A 19 4.40 -1.92 -12.44
C PRO A 19 4.60 -2.49 -11.03
N CYS A 20 5.45 -1.84 -10.25
CA CYS A 20 5.78 -2.17 -8.86
C CYS A 20 5.73 -0.90 -8.01
N LEU A 21 4.79 -0.83 -7.06
CA LEU A 21 4.70 0.26 -6.11
C LEU A 21 5.29 -0.13 -4.76
N ASN A 22 6.31 0.61 -4.31
CA ASN A 22 6.89 0.43 -2.99
C ASN A 22 6.17 1.31 -1.96
N ILE A 23 5.61 0.67 -0.93
CA ILE A 23 4.93 1.31 0.20
C ILE A 23 5.74 1.02 1.47
N LYS A 24 6.04 2.06 2.25
CA LYS A 24 6.62 1.89 3.58
C LYS A 24 5.52 1.55 4.57
N TYR A 25 5.82 0.64 5.48
CA TYR A 25 4.86 0.23 6.51
C TYR A 25 4.46 1.41 7.41
N ASP A 26 5.41 2.26 7.78
CA ASP A 26 5.14 3.45 8.60
C ASP A 26 4.18 4.45 7.92
N ASP A 27 4.31 4.62 6.59
CA ASP A 27 3.41 5.48 5.81
C ASP A 27 1.98 4.93 5.83
N LEU A 28 1.84 3.60 5.70
CA LEU A 28 0.54 2.92 5.74
C LEU A 28 -0.15 3.07 7.11
N LEU A 29 0.63 3.02 8.21
CA LEU A 29 0.09 3.20 9.55
C LEU A 29 -0.29 4.65 9.84
N ALA A 30 0.56 5.60 9.45
CA ALA A 30 0.35 7.02 9.73
C ALA A 30 -0.77 7.61 8.85
N GLN A 31 -0.84 7.18 7.59
CA GLN A 31 -1.70 7.76 6.55
C GLN A 31 -2.32 6.64 5.67
N PRO A 32 -3.21 5.81 6.22
CA PRO A 32 -3.75 4.65 5.51
C PRO A 32 -4.53 5.05 4.26
N ILE A 33 -5.39 6.09 4.34
CA ILE A 33 -6.23 6.50 3.20
C ILE A 33 -5.38 7.00 2.04
N ASP A 34 -4.43 7.90 2.31
CA ASP A 34 -3.54 8.45 1.28
C ASP A 34 -2.66 7.36 0.66
N THR A 35 -2.21 6.40 1.48
CA THR A 35 -1.45 5.25 1.01
C THR A 35 -2.26 4.38 0.05
N ILE A 36 -3.52 4.06 0.38
CA ILE A 36 -4.38 3.26 -0.50
C ILE A 36 -4.76 4.05 -1.77
N ARG A 37 -5.01 5.37 -1.67
CA ARG A 37 -5.27 6.22 -2.84
C ARG A 37 -4.10 6.20 -3.82
N ARG A 38 -2.87 6.31 -3.33
CA ARG A 38 -1.65 6.19 -4.14
C ARG A 38 -1.53 4.82 -4.83
N ILE A 39 -1.99 3.72 -4.20
CA ILE A 39 -2.03 2.40 -4.84
C ILE A 39 -3.01 2.43 -6.02
N TYR A 40 -4.22 2.95 -5.82
CA TYR A 40 -5.23 3.04 -6.87
C TYR A 40 -4.74 3.88 -8.05
N ASP A 41 -4.19 5.06 -7.77
CA ASP A 41 -3.65 5.97 -8.79
C ASP A 41 -2.53 5.30 -9.59
N TYR A 42 -1.61 4.60 -8.92
CA TYR A 42 -0.48 3.92 -9.57
C TYR A 42 -0.92 2.83 -10.54
N TYR A 43 -1.99 2.11 -10.23
CA TYR A 43 -2.54 1.05 -11.09
C TYR A 43 -3.66 1.52 -12.01
N GLY A 44 -4.01 2.82 -12.00
CA GLY A 44 -5.09 3.39 -12.81
C GLY A 44 -6.48 2.87 -12.41
N LEU A 45 -6.68 2.51 -11.15
CA LEU A 45 -7.95 2.03 -10.62
C LEU A 45 -8.86 3.21 -10.25
N ALA A 46 -10.16 3.07 -10.50
CA ALA A 46 -11.13 4.08 -10.13
C ALA A 46 -11.28 4.19 -8.60
N TRP A 47 -11.24 5.42 -8.09
CA TRP A 47 -11.51 5.73 -6.69
C TRP A 47 -12.95 6.21 -6.53
N SER A 48 -13.73 5.57 -5.66
CA SER A 48 -15.12 5.94 -5.40
C SER A 48 -15.32 6.47 -3.98
N GLU A 49 -16.32 7.35 -3.81
CA GLU A 49 -16.65 7.92 -2.51
C GLU A 49 -17.20 6.86 -1.54
N GLU A 50 -17.93 5.87 -2.05
CA GLU A 50 -18.48 4.77 -1.28
C GLU A 50 -17.37 3.88 -0.70
N PHE A 51 -16.33 3.61 -1.49
CA PHE A 51 -15.16 2.87 -1.04
C PHE A 51 -14.43 3.61 0.09
N GLU A 52 -14.17 4.91 -0.10
CA GLU A 52 -13.50 5.72 0.91
C GLU A 52 -14.31 5.77 2.22
N THR A 53 -15.63 5.96 2.12
CA THR A 53 -16.54 5.97 3.27
C THR A 53 -16.51 4.65 4.03
N ALA A 54 -16.56 3.51 3.31
CA ALA A 54 -16.49 2.19 3.93
C ALA A 54 -15.13 1.94 4.61
N MET A 55 -14.03 2.38 4.00
CA MET A 55 -12.68 2.27 4.56
C MET A 55 -12.53 3.11 5.82
N VAL A 56 -13.02 4.35 5.83
CA VAL A 56 -13.04 5.23 7.01
C VAL A 56 -13.82 4.58 8.15
N ALA A 57 -15.01 4.03 7.86
CA ALA A 57 -15.81 3.33 8.86
C ALA A 57 -15.07 2.12 9.43
N TRP A 58 -14.44 1.32 8.57
CA TRP A 58 -13.65 0.17 9.00
C TRP A 58 -12.45 0.58 9.88
N LEU A 59 -11.70 1.62 9.51
CA LEU A 59 -10.56 2.12 10.27
C LEU A 59 -10.97 2.62 11.67
N ARG A 60 -12.12 3.31 11.76
CA ARG A 60 -12.68 3.75 13.04
C ARG A 60 -13.02 2.56 13.95
N ASP A 61 -13.59 1.51 13.38
CA ASP A 61 -14.06 0.34 14.12
C ASP A 61 -12.92 -0.68 14.39
N ASN A 62 -11.78 -0.53 13.71
CA ASN A 62 -10.60 -1.38 13.81
C ASN A 62 -9.32 -0.55 14.07
N PRO A 63 -9.19 0.09 15.25
CA PRO A 63 -7.99 0.84 15.58
C PRO A 63 -6.75 -0.07 15.53
N GLN A 64 -5.75 0.34 14.74
CA GLN A 64 -4.45 -0.30 14.62
C GLN A 64 -3.70 -0.24 15.97
N GLY A 65 -2.84 -1.23 16.25
CA GLY A 65 -2.04 -1.28 17.49
C GLY A 65 -2.45 -2.32 18.53
N LYS A 66 -3.31 -3.30 18.18
CA LYS A 66 -3.61 -4.44 19.09
C LYS A 66 -2.48 -5.45 19.25
N GLN A 67 -1.39 -5.33 18.50
CA GLN A 67 -0.20 -6.17 18.64
C GLN A 67 1.05 -5.29 18.62
N GLY A 68 1.43 -4.84 19.80
CA GLY A 68 2.79 -4.43 20.16
C GLY A 68 3.31 -5.39 21.21
#